data_AF-A0A9W5Q3E0-F1
#
_entry.id   AF-A0A9W5Q3E0-F1
#
_cell.length_a   1.000
_cell.length_b   1.000
_cell.length_c   1.000
_cell.angle_alpha   90.00
_cell.angle_beta   90.00
_cell.angle_gamma   90.00
#
_symmetry.space_group_name_H-M   'P 1'
#
loop_
_entity.id
_entity.type
_entity.pdbx_description
1 polymer ?
#
loop_
_entity_poly.entity_id
_entity_poly.type
_entity_poly.pdbx_seq_one_letter_code
_entity_poly.pdbx_strand_id
1 'polypeptide(L)'
;MIGNEYKNLPYKPEIKPQMLSYIRLSRNITQTTVAEKLGISQKMVSDYENGKYEDFSPLVYSKVRELVRAYRIDRYEIDSYRKLMEIKSRRGYKV
;
A
#
# COMPACT_ATOMS: atom_id res chain seq x y z
N MET A 1 -4.70 10.92 37.92
CA MET A 1 -4.05 11.15 36.61
C MET A 1 -4.15 9.84 35.83
N ILE A 2 -4.92 9.82 34.73
CA ILE A 2 -5.14 8.62 33.92
C ILE A 2 -3.82 8.32 33.19
N GLY A 3 -3.28 7.13 33.45
CA GLY A 3 -2.00 6.68 32.91
C GLY A 3 -2.02 6.59 31.39
N ASN A 4 -0.86 6.85 30.81
CA ASN A 4 -0.60 6.81 29.38
C ASN A 4 -0.61 5.35 28.86
N GLU A 5 -1.78 4.72 28.82
CA GLU A 5 -2.02 3.32 28.43
C GLU A 5 -1.75 3.05 26.93
N TYR A 6 -1.40 4.07 26.16
CA TYR A 6 -1.17 3.96 24.71
C TYR A 6 0.28 3.61 24.33
N LYS A 7 1.22 3.52 25.28
CA LYS A 7 2.66 3.28 24.97
C LYS A 7 2.97 1.91 24.36
N ASN A 8 2.09 0.92 24.51
CA ASN A 8 2.36 -0.47 24.15
C ASN A 8 1.36 -1.08 23.16
N LEU A 9 0.61 -0.25 22.42
CA LEU A 9 -0.11 -0.77 21.26
C LEU A 9 0.94 -1.35 20.29
N PRO A 10 0.85 -2.63 19.90
CA PRO A 10 1.81 -3.20 18.97
C PRO A 10 1.81 -2.33 17.72
N TYR A 11 2.97 -1.75 17.39
CA TYR A 11 3.17 -0.93 16.21
C TYR A 11 2.69 -1.75 15.01
N LYS A 12 1.51 -1.41 14.48
CA LYS A 12 1.04 -2.00 13.23
C LYS A 12 1.87 -1.31 12.16
N PRO A 13 2.85 -1.99 11.52
CA PRO A 13 3.72 -1.34 10.57
C PRO A 13 2.88 -0.67 9.49
N GLU A 14 3.10 0.63 9.34
CA GLU A 14 2.33 1.46 8.42
C GLU A 14 2.43 0.93 6.99
N ILE A 15 1.37 1.13 6.21
CA ILE A 15 1.40 0.80 4.79
C ILE A 15 2.36 1.77 4.12
N LYS A 16 3.47 1.25 3.58
CA LYS A 16 4.47 2.05 2.88
C LYS A 16 4.13 2.20 1.39
N PRO A 17 4.61 3.25 0.71
CA PRO A 17 4.36 3.51 -0.71
C PRO A 17 4.55 2.34 -1.65
N GLN A 18 5.64 1.59 -1.48
CA GLN A 18 6.01 0.47 -2.34
C GLN A 18 4.97 -0.67 -2.26
N MET A 19 4.24 -0.75 -1.13
CA MET A 19 3.18 -1.73 -0.91
C MET A 19 1.90 -1.42 -1.70
N LEU A 20 1.76 -0.21 -2.26
CA LEU A 20 0.61 0.18 -3.05
C LEU A 20 0.42 -0.74 -4.27
N SER A 21 1.52 -1.20 -4.87
CA SER A 21 1.51 -2.16 -5.98
C SER A 21 0.85 -3.48 -5.57
N TYR A 22 1.15 -3.99 -4.37
CA TYR A 22 0.59 -5.24 -3.85
C TYR A 22 -0.91 -5.10 -3.56
N ILE A 23 -1.32 -3.97 -2.99
CA ILE A 23 -2.74 -3.62 -2.76
C ILE A 23 -3.50 -3.54 -4.08
N ARG A 24 -2.89 -2.93 -5.09
CA ARG A 24 -3.48 -2.78 -6.42
C ARG A 24 -3.64 -4.13 -7.12
N LEU A 25 -2.57 -4.93 -7.14
CA LEU A 25 -2.54 -6.23 -7.81
C LEU A 25 -3.43 -7.25 -7.11
N SER A 26 -3.65 -7.13 -5.78
CA SER A 26 -4.60 -8.00 -5.06
C SER A 26 -6.06 -7.83 -5.46
N ARG A 27 -6.38 -6.74 -6.17
CA ARG A 27 -7.70 -6.49 -6.73
C ARG A 27 -7.70 -6.38 -8.25
N ASN A 28 -6.59 -6.72 -8.90
CA ASN A 28 -6.45 -6.68 -10.36
C ASN A 28 -6.85 -5.33 -10.99
N ILE A 29 -6.55 -4.21 -10.31
CA ILE A 29 -6.85 -2.87 -10.81
C ILE A 29 -5.60 -2.18 -11.39
N THR A 30 -5.81 -1.17 -12.24
CA THR A 30 -4.72 -0.44 -12.89
C THR A 30 -4.19 0.70 -12.03
N GLN A 31 -3.01 1.23 -12.34
CA GLN A 31 -2.48 2.42 -11.63
C GLN A 31 -3.40 3.63 -11.83
N THR A 32 -4.03 3.77 -13.00
CA THR A 32 -5.03 4.82 -13.27
C THR A 32 -6.24 4.69 -12.35
N THR A 33 -6.78 3.47 -12.20
CA THR A 33 -7.92 3.21 -11.30
C THR A 33 -7.57 3.50 -9.84
N VAL A 34 -6.35 3.19 -9.40
CA VAL A 34 -5.88 3.57 -8.06
C VAL A 34 -5.76 5.08 -7.94
N ALA A 35 -5.20 5.75 -8.94
CA ALA A 35 -5.02 7.20 -8.95
C ALA A 35 -6.35 7.95 -8.82
N GLU A 36 -7.37 7.52 -9.58
CA GLU A 36 -8.74 8.04 -9.49
C GLU A 36 -9.31 7.89 -8.07
N LYS A 37 -9.13 6.71 -7.46
CA LYS A 37 -9.63 6.44 -6.08
C LYS A 37 -8.89 7.23 -5.01
N LEU A 38 -7.61 7.51 -5.22
CA LEU A 38 -6.79 8.30 -4.31
C LEU A 38 -6.88 9.80 -4.57
N GLY A 39 -7.47 10.22 -5.70
CA GLY A 39 -7.55 11.63 -6.10
C GLY A 39 -6.19 12.23 -6.48
N ILE A 40 -5.29 11.43 -7.06
CA ILE A 40 -3.95 11.85 -7.47
C ILE A 40 -3.68 11.50 -8.93
N SER A 41 -2.54 11.91 -9.48
CA SER A 41 -2.15 11.53 -10.84
C SER A 41 -1.65 10.07 -10.90
N GLN A 42 -1.85 9.41 -12.04
CA GLN A 42 -1.30 8.07 -12.29
C GLN A 42 0.24 8.06 -12.16
N LYS A 43 0.91 9.14 -12.57
CA LYS A 43 2.35 9.32 -12.37
C LYS A 43 2.73 9.24 -10.89
N MET A 44 1.96 9.86 -10.00
CA MET A 44 2.24 9.86 -8.57
C MET A 44 2.09 8.45 -7.97
N VAL A 45 1.10 7.67 -8.43
CA VAL A 45 0.98 6.24 -8.09
C VAL A 45 2.24 5.47 -8.54
N SER A 46 2.68 5.68 -9.78
CA SER A 46 3.91 5.05 -10.28
C SER A 46 5.13 5.44 -9.44
N ASP A 47 5.27 6.72 -9.07
CA ASP A 47 6.41 7.20 -8.28
C ASP A 47 6.38 6.59 -6.85
N TYR A 48 5.19 6.40 -6.25
CA TYR A 48 5.04 5.67 -4.98
C TYR A 48 5.41 4.18 -5.11
N GLU A 49 4.88 3.49 -6.13
CA GLU A 49 5.13 2.06 -6.34
C GLU A 49 6.61 1.75 -6.60
N ASN A 50 7.32 2.65 -7.28
CA ASN A 50 8.75 2.51 -7.56
C ASN A 50 9.67 3.00 -6.44
N GLY A 51 9.11 3.41 -5.29
CA GLY A 51 9.89 3.82 -4.12
C GLY A 51 10.62 5.16 -4.26
N LYS A 52 10.15 6.08 -5.13
CA LYS A 52 10.69 7.44 -5.17
C LYS A 52 10.38 8.26 -3.92
N TYR A 53 9.36 7.83 -3.17
CA TYR A 53 8.97 8.41 -1.90
C TYR A 53 9.07 7.35 -0.82
N GLU A 54 9.64 7.74 0.32
CA GLU A 54 9.73 6.89 1.51
C GLU A 54 8.36 6.75 2.20
N ASP A 55 7.58 7.83 2.19
CA ASP A 55 6.27 7.91 2.85
C ASP A 55 5.20 8.56 1.96
N PHE A 56 3.95 8.25 2.26
CA PHE A 56 2.79 8.94 1.69
C PHE A 56 2.64 10.33 2.31
N SER A 57 2.06 11.27 1.57
CA SER A 57 1.52 12.47 2.23
C SER A 57 0.34 12.07 3.13
N PRO A 58 0.02 12.83 4.20
CA PRO A 58 -1.06 12.47 5.13
C PRO A 58 -2.41 12.27 4.43
N LEU A 59 -2.72 13.09 3.43
CA LEU A 59 -3.94 12.99 2.63
C LEU A 59 -3.96 11.71 1.78
N VAL A 60 -2.85 11.37 1.14
CA VAL A 60 -2.79 10.13 0.34
C VAL A 60 -2.86 8.91 1.24
N TYR A 61 -2.21 8.94 2.40
CA TYR A 61 -2.25 7.84 3.35
C TYR A 61 -3.67 7.56 3.85
N SER A 62 -4.45 8.60 4.18
CA SER A 62 -5.85 8.41 4.60
C SER A 62 -6.68 7.74 3.49
N LYS A 63 -6.49 8.15 2.24
CA LYS A 63 -7.14 7.55 1.07
C LYS A 63 -6.71 6.11 0.82
N VAL A 64 -5.42 5.78 0.98
CA VAL A 64 -4.94 4.39 0.92
C VAL A 64 -5.59 3.53 2.00
N ARG A 65 -5.76 4.06 3.22
CA ARG A 65 -6.45 3.36 4.31
C ARG A 65 -7.94 3.15 4.02
N GLU A 66 -8.61 4.13 3.43
CA GLU A 66 -10.00 4.00 2.94
C GLU A 66 -10.10 2.92 1.85
N LEU A 67 -9.17 2.92 0.88
CA LEU A 67 -9.11 1.95 -0.20
C LEU A 67 -8.98 0.51 0.31
N VAL A 68 -8.04 0.29 1.23
CA VAL A 68 -7.81 -1.03 1.86
C VAL A 68 -9.05 -1.51 2.60
N ARG A 69 -9.73 -0.61 3.33
CA ARG A 69 -11.00 -0.93 4.00
C ARG A 69 -12.12 -1.26 3.00
N ALA A 70 -12.27 -0.46 1.95
CA ALA A 70 -13.32 -0.64 0.94
C ALA A 70 -13.18 -1.98 0.20
N TYR A 71 -11.95 -2.38 -0.09
CA TYR A 71 -11.65 -3.65 -0.74
C TYR A 71 -11.49 -4.83 0.20
N ARG A 72 -11.71 -4.63 1.51
CA ARG A 72 -11.54 -5.63 2.57
C ARG A 72 -10.18 -6.35 2.47
N ILE A 73 -9.14 -5.59 2.16
CA ILE A 73 -7.79 -6.13 2.01
C ILE A 73 -7.21 -6.33 3.41
N ASP A 74 -6.89 -7.57 3.74
CA ASP A 74 -6.21 -7.88 4.99
C ASP A 74 -4.68 -7.76 4.85
N ARG A 75 -3.96 -7.85 5.97
CA ARG A 75 -2.49 -7.77 5.97
C ARG A 75 -1.84 -9.00 5.32
N TYR A 76 -2.42 -10.18 5.51
CA TYR A 76 -1.91 -11.44 4.96
C TYR A 76 -1.97 -11.45 3.42
N GLU A 77 -3.00 -10.88 2.83
CA GLU A 77 -3.14 -10.67 1.39
C GLU A 77 -2.00 -9.80 0.86
N ILE A 78 -1.74 -8.66 1.50
CA ILE A 78 -0.64 -7.76 1.08
C ILE A 78 0.71 -8.48 1.16
N ASP A 79 0.98 -9.19 2.25
CA ASP A 79 2.22 -9.95 2.43
C ASP A 79 2.34 -11.13 1.44
N SER A 80 1.23 -11.74 1.07
CA SER A 80 1.19 -12.81 0.07
C SER A 80 1.55 -12.27 -1.31
N TYR A 81 0.99 -11.12 -1.70
CA TYR A 81 1.33 -10.45 -2.96
C TYR A 81 2.78 -9.97 -2.99
N ARG A 82 3.33 -9.46 -1.87
CA ARG A 82 4.76 -9.15 -1.76
C ARG A 82 5.62 -10.36 -2.09
N LYS A 83 5.38 -11.50 -1.43
CA LYS A 83 6.12 -12.76 -1.69
C LYS A 83 5.97 -13.21 -3.15
N LEU A 84 4.77 -13.08 -3.72
CA LEU A 84 4.48 -13.43 -5.10
C LEU A 84 5.28 -12.55 -6.08
N MET A 85 5.40 -11.25 -5.82
CA MET A 85 6.21 -10.34 -6.62
C MET A 85 7.71 -10.65 -6.51
N GLU A 86 8.20 -10.98 -5.32
CA GLU A 86 9.60 -11.41 -5.13
C GLU A 86 9.91 -12.68 -5.94
N ILE A 87 9.02 -13.67 -5.94
CA ILE A 87 9.16 -14.89 -6.75
C ILE A 87 9.17 -14.55 -8.24
N LYS A 88 8.27 -13.67 -8.70
CA LYS A 88 8.20 -13.28 -10.11
C LYS A 88 9.47 -12.54 -10.55
N SER A 89 9.95 -11.60 -9.74
CA SER A 89 11.20 -10.88 -9.98
C SER A 89 12.40 -11.83 -10.08
N ARG A 90 12.51 -12.80 -9.16
CA ARG A 90 13.56 -13.84 -9.20
C ARG A 90 13.53 -14.70 -10.48
N ARG A 91 12.35 -14.87 -11.08
CA ARG A 91 12.17 -15.62 -12.34
C ARG A 91 12.37 -14.76 -13.59
N GLY A 92 12.75 -13.48 -13.44
CA GLY A 92 12.98 -12.56 -14.56
C GLY A 92 11.70 -12.02 -15.20
N TYR A 93 10.53 -12.17 -14.55
CA TYR A 93 9.33 -11.53 -15.04
C TYR A 93 9.38 -10.02 -14.77
N LYS A 94 8.90 -9.25 -15.75
CA LYS A 94 8.61 -7.83 -15.54
C LYS A 94 7.40 -7.72 -14.61
N VAL A 95 7.64 -7.24 -13.40
CA VAL A 95 6.65 -6.99 -12.34
C VAL A 95 6.33 -5.51 -12.22
#